data_AF-A0AA36IQE4-F1
#
_entry.id   AF-A0AA36IQE4-F1
#
_cell.length_a   1.000
_cell.length_b   1.000
_cell.length_c   1.000
_cell.angle_alpha   90.00
_cell.angle_beta   90.00
_cell.angle_gamma   90.00
#
_symmetry.space_group_name_H-M   'P 1'
#
loop_
_entity.id
_entity.type
_entity.pdbx_description
1 polymer ?
#
loop_
_entity_poly.entity_id
_entity_poly.type
_entity_poly.pdbx_seq_one_letter_code
_entity_poly.pdbx_strand_id
1 'polypeptide(L)'
;MQVLKWGMKDYDQGVAEVRREFRDDYRDTWPEALQKLLHWILCLVFMAETVLVTLWVSEWRMEAQMNPNGYTWGLRSYHIRNYYTYVITANIKLVDWLWTYLSTWLSQRENWRTRGELLNKMAEKLFAVKFVVFYYPFLFTILIRPHITEADISTCYEALSSDLRLFFITQICSEVWQVDLERAVHRSLFLATAL
;
A
#
# COMPACT_ATOMS: atom_id res chain seq x y z
N MET A 1 3.51 -23.09 2.44
CA MET A 1 2.72 -24.04 3.26
C MET A 1 1.28 -23.98 2.79
N GLN A 2 0.77 -25.04 2.19
CA GLN A 2 -0.66 -25.16 1.89
C GLN A 2 -1.37 -25.55 3.19
N VAL A 3 -2.25 -24.68 3.69
CA VAL A 3 -3.15 -25.05 4.78
C VAL A 3 -4.13 -26.06 4.21
N LEU A 4 -3.84 -27.34 4.40
CA LEU A 4 -4.74 -28.43 4.07
C LEU A 4 -6.05 -28.20 4.82
N LYS A 5 -7.13 -27.92 4.07
CA LYS A 5 -8.48 -28.03 4.64
C LYS A 5 -8.60 -29.44 5.21
N TRP A 6 -8.98 -29.54 6.48
CA TRP A 6 -9.23 -30.82 7.13
C TRP A 6 -10.14 -31.67 6.23
N GLY A 7 -9.67 -32.86 5.84
CA GLY A 7 -10.38 -33.78 4.94
C GLY A 7 -10.03 -33.70 3.44
N MET A 8 -9.11 -32.83 3.00
CA MET A 8 -8.64 -32.75 1.60
C MET A 8 -7.23 -33.33 1.39
N LYS A 9 -6.72 -34.12 2.33
CA LYS A 9 -5.35 -34.65 2.30
C LYS A 9 -5.10 -35.59 1.12
N ASP A 10 -6.13 -36.29 0.66
CA ASP A 10 -6.09 -37.21 -0.49
C ASP A 10 -6.76 -36.63 -1.74
N TYR A 11 -7.18 -35.37 -1.70
CA TYR A 11 -7.60 -34.59 -2.89
C TYR A 11 -6.36 -34.05 -3.62
N ASP A 12 -5.32 -34.90 -3.70
CA ASP A 12 -4.04 -34.59 -4.29
C ASP A 12 -4.26 -34.28 -5.77
N GLN A 13 -3.97 -33.03 -6.15
CA GLN A 13 -3.52 -32.63 -7.49
C GLN A 13 -4.39 -33.00 -8.68
N GLY A 14 -5.69 -33.28 -8.48
CA GLY A 14 -6.65 -33.48 -9.56
C GLY A 14 -6.77 -32.21 -10.39
N VAL A 15 -5.96 -32.13 -11.45
CA VAL A 15 -5.92 -31.11 -12.52
C VAL A 15 -6.41 -29.75 -12.04
N ALA A 16 -5.53 -28.95 -11.46
CA ALA A 16 -5.85 -27.57 -11.08
C ALA A 16 -6.59 -26.89 -12.23
N GLU A 17 -7.80 -26.40 -11.96
CA GLU A 17 -8.70 -25.85 -12.98
C GLU A 17 -7.97 -24.75 -13.76
N VAL A 18 -7.79 -24.99 -15.07
CA VAL A 18 -7.17 -24.02 -15.98
C VAL A 18 -8.16 -22.88 -16.16
N ARG A 19 -7.70 -21.64 -15.96
CA ARG A 19 -8.54 -20.46 -16.16
C ARG A 19 -9.01 -20.40 -17.62
N ARG A 20 -10.28 -20.04 -17.84
CA ARG A 20 -10.85 -19.86 -19.20
C ARG A 20 -10.14 -18.80 -20.03
N GLU A 21 -9.49 -17.85 -19.36
CA GLU A 21 -8.75 -16.73 -19.97
C GLU A 21 -7.30 -17.11 -20.33
N PHE A 22 -6.84 -18.31 -19.95
CA PHE A 22 -5.49 -18.77 -20.25
C PHE A 22 -5.34 -19.04 -21.75
N ARG A 23 -4.30 -18.45 -22.36
CA ARG A 23 -3.96 -18.63 -23.78
C ARG A 23 -2.58 -19.25 -23.88
N ASP A 24 -2.48 -20.48 -24.37
CA ASP A 24 -1.19 -21.19 -24.45
C ASP A 24 -0.25 -20.55 -25.48
N ASP A 25 -0.80 -20.02 -26.57
CA ASP A 25 -0.04 -19.32 -27.63
C ASP A 25 0.71 -18.07 -27.13
N TYR A 26 0.28 -17.48 -26.01
CA TYR A 26 0.90 -16.28 -25.42
C TYR A 26 2.03 -16.62 -24.47
N ARG A 27 2.20 -17.89 -24.13
CA ARG A 27 3.18 -18.32 -23.17
C ARG A 27 4.59 -18.17 -23.73
N ASP A 28 5.50 -17.64 -22.92
CA ASP A 28 6.90 -17.41 -23.28
C ASP A 28 7.08 -16.43 -24.45
N THR A 29 6.04 -15.65 -24.75
CA THR A 29 6.11 -14.59 -25.76
C THR A 29 6.69 -13.30 -25.16
N TRP A 30 7.37 -12.52 -26.00
CA TRP A 30 7.90 -11.20 -25.60
C TRP A 30 6.87 -10.26 -24.96
N PRO A 31 5.62 -10.17 -25.44
CA PRO A 31 4.58 -9.36 -24.80
C PRO A 31 4.27 -9.79 -23.35
N GLU A 32 4.28 -11.09 -23.05
CA GLU A 32 4.06 -11.59 -21.69
C GLU A 32 5.20 -11.15 -20.76
N ALA A 33 6.44 -11.29 -21.23
CA ALA A 33 7.62 -10.85 -20.49
C ALA A 33 7.58 -9.33 -20.24
N LEU A 34 7.21 -8.54 -21.24
CA LEU A 34 7.08 -7.09 -21.13
C LEU A 34 5.99 -6.69 -20.13
N GLN A 35 4.83 -7.35 -20.14
CA GLN A 35 3.75 -7.06 -19.19
C GLN A 35 4.19 -7.34 -17.73
N LYS A 36 4.87 -8.47 -17.50
CA LYS A 36 5.42 -8.81 -16.17
C LYS A 36 6.47 -7.78 -15.73
N LEU A 37 7.34 -7.35 -16.65
CA LEU A 37 8.35 -6.33 -16.38
C LEU A 37 7.73 -4.98 -16.05
N LEU A 38 6.75 -4.52 -16.84
CA LEU A 38 6.03 -3.26 -16.60
C LEU A 38 5.34 -3.25 -15.23
N HIS A 39 4.76 -4.39 -14.80
CA HIS A 39 4.19 -4.51 -13.46
C HIS A 39 5.23 -4.28 -12.37
N TRP A 40 6.42 -4.90 -12.49
CA TRP A 40 7.51 -4.70 -11.53
C TRP A 40 8.07 -3.27 -11.54
N ILE A 41 8.21 -2.66 -12.72
CA ILE A 41 8.61 -1.24 -12.84
C ILE A 41 7.58 -0.36 -12.13
N LEU A 42 6.29 -0.63 -12.32
CA LEU A 42 5.22 0.10 -11.65
C LEU A 42 5.28 -0.07 -10.12
N CYS A 43 5.56 -1.28 -9.61
CA CYS A 43 5.82 -1.49 -8.17
C CYS A 43 6.93 -0.56 -7.67
N LEU A 44 8.07 -0.52 -8.39
CA LEU A 44 9.22 0.32 -8.03
C LEU A 44 8.86 1.81 -8.04
N VAL A 45 8.07 2.27 -9.02
CA VAL A 45 7.63 3.67 -9.11
C VAL A 45 6.78 4.06 -7.90
N PHE A 46 5.81 3.24 -7.49
CA PHE A 46 4.99 3.54 -6.30
C PHE A 46 5.83 3.54 -5.02
N MET A 47 6.75 2.58 -4.87
CA MET A 47 7.68 2.57 -3.73
C MET A 47 8.57 3.81 -3.70
N ALA A 48 9.12 4.21 -4.85
CA ALA A 48 9.96 5.40 -4.97
C ALA A 48 9.17 6.70 -4.71
N GLU A 49 7.94 6.81 -5.20
CA GLU A 49 7.06 7.96 -4.97
C GLU A 49 6.80 8.16 -3.47
N THR A 50 6.46 7.10 -2.74
CA THR A 50 6.22 7.19 -1.28
C THR A 50 7.49 7.60 -0.54
N VAL A 51 8.65 7.08 -0.95
CA VAL A 51 9.95 7.48 -0.39
C VAL A 51 10.20 8.97 -0.62
N LEU A 52 10.05 9.45 -1.86
CA LEU A 52 10.29 10.85 -2.22
C LEU A 52 9.33 11.80 -1.50
N VAL A 53 8.04 11.45 -1.40
CA VAL A 53 7.05 12.24 -0.66
C VAL A 53 7.40 12.29 0.83
N THR A 54 7.82 11.17 1.42
CA THR A 54 8.24 11.12 2.82
C THR A 54 9.45 12.00 3.08
N LEU A 55 10.46 11.97 2.20
CA LEU A 55 11.66 12.82 2.29
C LEU A 55 11.26 14.30 2.18
N TRP A 56 10.48 14.64 1.17
CA TRP A 56 10.03 16.01 0.92
C TRP A 56 9.22 16.59 2.09
N VAL A 57 8.26 15.83 2.63
CA VAL A 57 7.48 16.26 3.81
C VAL A 57 8.36 16.36 5.05
N SER A 58 9.40 15.52 5.17
CA SER A 58 10.34 15.58 6.28
C SER A 58 11.22 16.83 6.24
N GLU A 59 11.66 17.26 5.05
CA GLU A 59 12.38 18.53 4.87
C GLU A 59 11.53 19.72 5.32
N TRP A 60 10.25 19.76 4.93
CA TRP A 60 9.31 20.79 5.36
C TRP A 60 9.12 20.83 6.87
N ARG A 61 9.07 19.65 7.48
CA ARG A 61 8.97 19.52 8.94
C ARG A 61 10.21 20.11 9.61
N MET A 62 11.40 19.86 9.10
CA MET A 62 12.65 20.41 9.66
C MET A 62 12.69 21.93 9.52
N GLU A 63 12.32 22.48 8.36
CA GLU A 63 12.29 23.93 8.13
C GLU A 63 11.30 24.65 9.08
N ALA A 64 10.12 24.07 9.30
CA ALA A 64 9.14 24.58 10.26
C ALA A 64 9.59 24.41 11.74
N GLN A 65 10.51 23.49 12.01
CA GLN A 65 11.11 23.34 13.34
C GLN A 65 12.14 24.43 13.61
N MET A 66 12.98 24.75 12.62
CA MET A 66 14.01 25.81 12.72
C MET A 66 13.40 27.22 12.84
N ASN A 67 12.26 27.47 12.18
CA ASN A 67 11.59 28.77 12.20
C ASN A 67 10.19 28.71 12.85
N PRO A 68 10.07 28.55 14.19
CA PRO A 68 8.78 28.35 14.88
C PRO A 68 7.79 29.50 14.70
N ASN A 69 8.28 30.73 14.65
CA ASN A 69 7.46 31.94 14.52
C ASN A 69 7.37 32.44 13.07
N GLY A 70 8.01 31.73 12.13
CA GLY A 70 8.06 32.11 10.73
C GLY A 70 6.86 31.62 9.92
N TYR A 71 6.99 31.85 8.62
CA TYR A 71 6.14 31.26 7.60
C TYR A 71 7.01 30.36 6.73
N THR A 72 6.59 29.11 6.56
CA THR A 72 7.23 28.16 5.65
C THR A 72 6.22 27.95 4.51
N TRP A 73 6.59 28.35 3.29
CA TRP A 73 5.72 28.28 2.11
C TRP A 73 4.39 29.07 2.25
N GLY A 74 4.44 30.22 2.95
CA GLY A 74 3.27 31.08 3.18
C GLY A 74 2.29 30.57 4.24
N LEU A 75 2.52 29.38 4.80
CA LEU A 75 1.75 28.85 5.92
C LEU A 75 2.49 29.09 7.24
N ARG A 76 1.73 29.31 8.31
CA ARG A 76 2.30 29.51 9.65
C ARG A 76 2.90 28.20 10.16
N SER A 77 4.14 28.22 10.63
CA SER A 77 4.90 27.02 11.06
C SER A 77 4.17 26.16 12.11
N TYR A 78 3.34 26.79 12.96
CA TYR A 78 2.50 26.08 13.94
C TYR A 78 1.57 25.04 13.31
N HIS A 79 0.94 25.37 12.18
CA HIS A 79 0.00 24.47 11.52
C HIS A 79 0.72 23.32 10.82
N ILE A 80 1.85 23.60 10.17
CA ILE A 80 2.66 22.61 9.44
C ILE A 80 3.11 21.48 10.38
N ARG A 81 3.46 21.82 11.63
CA ARG A 81 3.83 20.84 12.66
C ARG A 81 2.72 19.85 13.01
N ASN A 82 1.45 20.20 12.83
CA ASN A 82 0.35 19.26 13.05
C ASN A 82 -0.06 18.56 11.75
N TYR A 83 0.06 19.24 10.61
CA TYR A 83 -0.37 18.69 9.32
C TYR A 83 0.54 17.60 8.76
N TYR A 84 1.83 17.55 9.11
CA TYR A 84 2.77 16.59 8.50
C TYR A 84 2.30 15.13 8.68
N THR A 85 1.84 14.72 9.87
CA THR A 85 1.42 13.34 10.11
C THR A 85 0.19 13.00 9.28
N TYR A 86 -0.74 13.95 9.13
CA TYR A 86 -1.91 13.77 8.28
C TYR A 86 -1.55 13.65 6.80
N VAL A 87 -0.58 14.45 6.32
CA VAL A 87 -0.13 14.39 4.92
C VAL A 87 0.53 13.05 4.61
N ILE A 88 1.44 12.57 5.46
CA ILE A 88 2.09 11.25 5.29
C ILE A 88 1.03 10.14 5.33
N THR A 89 0.12 10.18 6.30
CA THR A 89 -0.96 9.19 6.44
C THR A 89 -1.87 9.21 5.21
N ALA A 90 -2.23 10.39 4.70
CA ALA A 90 -3.05 10.53 3.50
C ALA A 90 -2.34 9.99 2.25
N ASN A 91 -1.04 10.25 2.09
CA ASN A 91 -0.25 9.69 0.99
C ASN A 91 -0.20 8.16 1.05
N ILE A 92 0.11 7.56 2.22
CA ILE A 92 0.10 6.10 2.42
C ILE A 92 -1.25 5.51 2.01
N LYS A 93 -2.36 6.11 2.46
CA LYS A 93 -3.71 5.63 2.16
C LYS A 93 -4.06 5.74 0.68
N LEU A 94 -3.71 6.86 0.05
CA LEU A 94 -3.96 7.09 -1.37
C LEU A 94 -3.16 6.11 -2.23
N VAL A 95 -1.87 5.93 -1.92
CA VAL A 95 -1.00 4.97 -2.60
C VAL A 95 -1.51 3.54 -2.41
N ASP A 96 -1.91 3.16 -1.19
CA ASP A 96 -2.43 1.82 -0.92
C ASP A 96 -3.72 1.53 -1.68
N TRP A 97 -4.65 2.49 -1.71
CA TRP A 97 -5.90 2.37 -2.44
C TRP A 97 -5.68 2.27 -3.95
N LEU A 98 -4.89 3.19 -4.53
CA LEU A 98 -4.55 3.16 -5.95
C LEU A 98 -3.82 1.88 -6.33
N TRP A 99 -2.84 1.46 -5.52
CA TRP A 99 -2.05 0.27 -5.78
C TRP A 99 -2.89 -1.01 -5.70
N THR A 100 -3.76 -1.14 -4.68
CA THR A 100 -4.63 -2.30 -4.52
C THR A 100 -5.55 -2.46 -5.72
N TYR A 101 -6.15 -1.35 -6.19
CA TYR A 101 -6.99 -1.35 -7.39
C TYR A 101 -6.19 -1.72 -8.65
N LEU A 102 -5.08 -1.01 -8.89
CA LEU A 102 -4.28 -1.13 -10.12
C LEU A 102 -3.57 -2.48 -10.22
N SER A 103 -2.98 -2.98 -9.12
CA SER A 103 -2.30 -4.28 -9.07
C SER A 103 -3.27 -5.44 -9.28
N THR A 104 -4.48 -5.36 -8.71
CA THR A 104 -5.52 -6.38 -8.94
C THR A 104 -5.97 -6.39 -10.40
N TRP A 105 -6.25 -5.21 -10.96
CA TRP A 105 -6.63 -5.06 -12.36
C TRP A 105 -5.54 -5.58 -13.33
N LEU A 106 -4.28 -5.24 -13.06
CA LEU A 106 -3.15 -5.65 -13.88
C LEU A 106 -2.87 -7.16 -13.75
N SER A 107 -2.96 -7.71 -12.54
CA SER A 107 -2.78 -9.15 -12.27
C SER A 107 -3.85 -10.00 -12.95
N GLN A 108 -5.11 -9.54 -12.99
CA GLN A 108 -6.19 -10.25 -13.69
C GLN A 108 -5.92 -10.41 -15.18
N ARG A 109 -5.25 -9.41 -15.80
CA ARG A 109 -4.84 -9.41 -17.21
C ARG A 109 -3.58 -10.21 -17.49
N GLU A 110 -2.85 -10.68 -16.48
CA GLU A 110 -1.69 -11.55 -16.68
C GLU A 110 -2.12 -12.98 -16.99
N ASN A 111 -1.40 -13.61 -17.91
CA ASN A 111 -1.69 -14.96 -18.41
C ASN A 111 -1.23 -16.04 -17.41
N TRP A 112 -2.00 -16.24 -16.33
CA TRP A 112 -1.75 -17.28 -15.34
C TRP A 112 -2.55 -18.54 -15.64
N ARG A 113 -1.89 -19.71 -15.60
CA ARG A 113 -2.52 -21.01 -15.89
C ARG A 113 -3.59 -21.36 -14.87
N THR A 114 -3.27 -21.23 -13.58
CA THR A 114 -4.17 -21.61 -12.48
C THR A 114 -4.57 -20.39 -11.64
N ARG A 115 -5.74 -20.47 -11.01
CA ARG A 115 -6.19 -19.43 -10.06
C ARG A 115 -5.29 -19.33 -8.83
N GLY A 116 -4.73 -20.45 -8.37
CA GLY A 116 -3.83 -20.47 -7.23
C GLY A 116 -2.53 -19.70 -7.48
N GLU A 117 -1.92 -19.88 -8.66
CA GLU A 117 -0.73 -19.14 -9.06
C GLU A 117 -0.99 -17.63 -9.17
N LEU A 118 -2.12 -17.24 -9.80
CA LEU A 118 -2.56 -15.84 -9.87
C LEU A 118 -2.63 -15.22 -8.47
N LEU A 119 -3.36 -15.86 -7.55
CA LEU A 119 -3.57 -15.32 -6.20
C LEU A 119 -2.26 -15.23 -5.42
N ASN A 120 -1.39 -16.23 -5.51
CA ASN A 120 -0.09 -16.22 -4.85
C ASN A 120 0.80 -15.08 -5.37
N LYS A 121 0.86 -14.90 -6.69
CA LYS A 121 1.68 -13.86 -7.33
C LYS A 121 1.12 -12.46 -7.12
N MET A 122 -0.20 -12.32 -7.10
CA MET A 122 -0.87 -11.08 -6.73
C MET A 122 -0.59 -10.72 -5.27
N ALA A 123 -0.69 -11.69 -4.35
CA ALA A 123 -0.39 -11.47 -2.94
C ALA A 123 1.07 -11.08 -2.71
N GLU A 124 2.03 -11.71 -3.40
CA GLU A 124 3.45 -11.37 -3.35
C GLU A 124 3.71 -9.91 -3.75
N LYS A 125 3.16 -9.47 -4.89
CA LYS A 125 3.31 -8.09 -5.40
C LYS A 125 2.63 -7.07 -4.51
N LEU A 126 1.41 -7.36 -4.05
CA LEU A 126 0.68 -6.50 -3.12
C LEU A 126 1.44 -6.35 -1.80
N PHE A 127 1.93 -7.46 -1.25
CA PHE A 127 2.68 -7.47 -0.01
C PHE A 127 3.99 -6.67 -0.10
N ALA A 128 4.75 -6.84 -1.18
CA ALA A 128 6.02 -6.13 -1.36
C ALA A 128 5.86 -4.61 -1.32
N VAL A 129 4.90 -4.07 -2.10
CA VAL A 129 4.65 -2.62 -2.13
C VAL A 129 4.06 -2.13 -0.82
N LYS A 130 3.05 -2.82 -0.26
CA LYS A 130 2.47 -2.44 1.04
C LYS A 130 3.51 -2.44 2.15
N PHE A 131 4.41 -3.42 2.18
CA PHE A 131 5.47 -3.47 3.17
C PHE A 131 6.35 -2.21 3.09
N VAL A 132 6.80 -1.81 1.91
CA VAL A 132 7.64 -0.61 1.78
C VAL A 132 6.84 0.66 2.09
N VAL A 133 5.66 0.83 1.49
CA VAL A 133 4.84 2.04 1.66
C VAL A 133 4.45 2.27 3.12
N PHE A 134 4.09 1.20 3.84
CA PHE A 134 3.63 1.31 5.24
C PHE A 134 4.79 1.45 6.22
N TYR A 135 5.87 0.67 6.07
CA TYR A 135 6.95 0.66 7.06
C TYR A 135 8.01 1.74 6.82
N TYR A 136 8.19 2.20 5.57
CA TYR A 136 9.27 3.15 5.23
C TYR A 136 9.23 4.46 6.04
N PRO A 137 8.09 5.15 6.21
CA PRO A 137 8.06 6.42 6.94
C PRO A 137 8.47 6.28 8.43
N PHE A 138 8.14 5.13 9.02
CA PHE A 138 8.55 4.80 10.39
C PHE A 138 10.04 4.46 10.48
N LEU A 139 10.55 3.67 9.53
CA LEU A 139 11.99 3.37 9.43
C LEU A 139 12.80 4.64 9.21
N PHE A 140 12.33 5.56 8.37
CA PHE A 140 12.96 6.86 8.15
C PHE A 140 13.06 7.67 9.45
N THR A 141 11.98 7.72 10.22
CA THR A 141 11.93 8.47 11.48
C THR A 141 12.88 7.93 12.55
N ILE A 142 13.10 6.61 12.60
CA ILE A 142 13.97 5.96 13.60
C ILE A 142 15.42 5.94 13.14
N LEU A 143 15.67 5.58 11.88
CA LEU A 143 17.02 5.27 11.40
C LEU A 143 17.68 6.47 10.73
N ILE A 144 16.94 7.24 9.94
CA ILE A 144 17.55 8.29 9.11
C ILE A 144 17.52 9.64 9.83
N ARG A 145 16.37 10.01 10.41
CA ARG A 145 16.19 11.32 11.06
C ARG A 145 17.21 11.63 12.17
N PRO A 146 17.53 10.71 13.12
CA PRO A 146 18.49 11.05 14.18
C PRO A 146 19.89 11.36 13.65
N HIS A 147 20.29 10.70 12.55
CA HIS A 147 21.60 10.91 11.93
C HIS A 147 21.70 12.26 11.19
N ILE A 148 20.58 12.81 10.71
CA ILE A 148 20.57 14.10 9.98
C ILE A 148 20.43 15.27 10.95
N THR A 149 19.57 15.14 11.96
CA THR A 149 19.21 16.27 12.86
C THR A 149 20.05 16.31 14.13
N GLU A 150 20.96 15.35 14.34
CA GLU A 150 21.70 15.17 15.62
C GLU A 150 20.77 15.16 16.85
N ALA A 151 19.52 14.72 16.66
CA ALA A 151 18.48 14.76 17.67
C ALA A 151 18.58 13.54 18.59
N ASP A 152 18.21 13.73 19.86
CA ASP A 152 18.16 12.63 20.81
C ASP A 152 17.12 11.57 20.36
N ILE A 153 17.49 10.30 20.53
CA ILE A 153 16.69 9.14 20.14
C ILE A 153 15.35 9.14 20.89
N SER A 154 15.35 9.63 22.14
CA SER A 154 14.15 9.76 22.98
C SER A 154 13.04 10.56 22.30
N THR A 155 13.38 11.71 21.71
CA THR A 155 12.44 12.61 21.05
C THR A 155 11.91 12.00 19.74
N CYS A 156 12.76 11.23 19.05
CA CYS A 156 12.36 10.51 17.84
C CYS A 156 11.38 9.37 18.18
N TYR A 157 11.57 8.69 19.30
CA TYR A 157 10.65 7.65 19.77
C TYR A 157 9.27 8.20 20.16
N GLU A 158 9.21 9.35 20.82
CA GLU A 158 7.93 10.00 21.13
C GLU A 158 7.16 10.40 19.86
N ALA A 159 7.86 10.99 18.89
CA ALA A 159 7.28 11.33 17.59
C ALA A 159 6.77 10.07 16.86
N LEU A 160 7.59 9.01 16.82
CA LEU A 160 7.21 7.73 16.24
C LEU A 160 5.96 7.14 16.92
N SER A 161 5.91 7.15 18.25
CA SER A 161 4.77 6.62 19.02
C SER A 161 3.48 7.37 18.70
N SER A 162 3.55 8.70 18.58
CA SER A 162 2.42 9.52 18.16
C SER A 162 1.97 9.20 16.73
N ASP A 163 2.92 9.13 15.80
CA ASP A 163 2.65 8.85 14.38
C ASP A 163 2.06 7.43 14.20
N LEU A 164 2.56 6.42 14.92
CA LEU A 164 2.02 5.06 14.92
C LEU A 164 0.61 4.97 15.50
N ARG A 165 0.31 5.71 16.57
CA ARG A 165 -1.05 5.77 17.14
C ARG A 165 -2.04 6.36 16.15
N LEU A 166 -1.70 7.48 15.52
CA LEU A 166 -2.57 8.09 14.52
C LEU A 166 -2.77 7.16 13.32
N PHE A 167 -1.69 6.54 12.86
CA PHE A 167 -1.73 5.56 11.79
C PHE A 167 -2.65 4.37 12.14
N PHE A 168 -2.55 3.82 13.34
CA PHE A 168 -3.41 2.70 13.78
C PHE A 168 -4.89 3.09 13.85
N ILE A 169 -5.21 4.26 14.41
CA ILE A 169 -6.59 4.76 14.48
C ILE A 169 -7.16 4.97 13.08
N THR A 170 -6.41 5.62 12.20
CA THR A 170 -6.84 5.87 10.81
C THR A 170 -6.98 4.57 10.01
N GLN A 171 -6.15 3.55 10.28
CA GLN A 171 -6.34 2.21 9.72
C GLN A 171 -7.67 1.61 10.12
N ILE A 172 -7.98 1.57 11.43
CA ILE A 172 -9.26 1.03 11.91
C ILE A 172 -10.43 1.76 11.26
N CYS A 173 -10.40 3.11 11.24
CA CYS A 173 -11.46 3.89 10.62
C CYS A 173 -11.61 3.57 9.12
N SER A 174 -10.50 3.39 8.38
CA SER A 174 -10.56 3.06 6.96
C SER A 174 -11.13 1.67 6.69
N GLU A 175 -10.81 0.67 7.52
CA GLU A 175 -11.34 -0.69 7.37
C GLU A 175 -12.85 -0.73 7.67
N VAL A 176 -13.27 -0.05 8.74
CA VAL A 176 -14.70 0.08 9.07
C VAL A 176 -15.46 0.76 7.93
N TRP A 177 -14.91 1.87 7.42
CA TRP A 177 -15.47 2.59 6.29
C TRP A 177 -15.63 1.71 5.04
N GLN A 178 -14.60 0.91 4.72
CA GLN A 178 -14.64 0.02 3.56
C GLN A 178 -15.74 -1.04 3.70
N VAL A 179 -15.88 -1.66 4.87
CA VAL A 179 -16.93 -2.65 5.13
C VAL A 179 -18.33 -2.03 5.00
N ASP A 180 -18.53 -0.82 5.52
CA ASP A 180 -19.83 -0.14 5.44
C ASP A 180 -20.15 0.29 4.00
N LEU A 181 -19.15 0.72 3.23
CA LEU A 181 -19.30 1.05 1.82
C LEU A 181 -19.73 -0.18 1.01
N GLU A 182 -19.07 -1.32 1.21
CA GLU A 182 -19.42 -2.58 0.53
C GLU A 182 -20.85 -3.02 0.86
N ARG A 183 -21.26 -2.89 2.13
CA ARG A 183 -22.64 -3.17 2.55
C ARG A 183 -23.65 -2.23 1.88
N ALA A 184 -23.35 -0.94 1.76
CA ALA A 184 -24.22 0.03 1.12
C ALA A 184 -24.41 -0.28 -0.37
N VAL A 185 -23.31 -0.58 -1.09
CA VAL A 185 -23.34 -0.97 -2.51
C VAL A 185 -24.16 -2.24 -2.70
N HIS A 186 -23.97 -3.26 -1.86
CA HIS A 186 -24.73 -4.51 -1.97
C HIS A 186 -26.23 -4.30 -1.71
N ARG A 187 -26.61 -3.42 -0.77
CA ARG A 187 -28.02 -3.06 -0.55
C ARG A 187 -28.64 -2.36 -1.76
N SER A 188 -27.91 -1.44 -2.39
CA SER A 188 -28.41 -0.75 -3.58
C SER A 188 -28.63 -1.68 -4.77
N LEU A 189 -27.74 -2.65 -4.99
CA LEU A 189 -27.88 -3.64 -6.07
C LEU A 189 -29.10 -4.55 -5.85
N PHE A 190 -29.32 -4.99 -4.61
CA PHE A 190 -30.46 -5.84 -4.28
C PHE A 190 -31.80 -5.14 -4.54
N LEU A 191 -31.91 -3.86 -4.19
CA LEU A 191 -33.09 -3.04 -4.46
C LEU A 191 -33.30 -2.82 -5.96
N ALA A 192 -32.23 -2.65 -6.75
CA ALA A 192 -32.33 -2.48 -8.19
C ALA A 192 -32.78 -3.73 -8.94
N THR A 193 -32.47 -4.94 -8.44
CA THR A 193 -32.89 -6.21 -9.03
C THR A 193 -34.31 -6.66 -8.63
N ALA A 194 -34.89 -6.04 -7.60
CA ALA A 194 -36.21 -6.40 -7.08
C ALA A 194 -37.37 -5.61 -7.73
N LEU A 195 -37.06 -4.63 -8.58
CA LEU A 195 -37.99 -3.85 -9.40
C LEU A 195 -37.99 -4.36 -10.83
#